data_AF-A0A424RD32-F1
#
_entry.id   AF-A0A424RD32-F1
#
_cell.length_a   1.000
_cell.length_b   1.000
_cell.length_c   1.000
_cell.angle_alpha   90.00
_cell.angle_beta   90.00
_cell.angle_gamma   90.00
#
_symmetry.space_group_name_H-M   'P 1'
#
loop_
_entity.id
_entity.type
_entity.pdbx_description
1 polymer ?
#
loop_
_entity_poly.entity_id
_entity_poly.type
_entity_poly.pdbx_seq_one_letter_code
_entity_poly.pdbx_strand_id
1 'polypeptide(L)'
;MRISLILGKKVKKLDNWSSIGLRATESHDVKIENVFVTDAHSAVFSANSPYADEEDLPEIGRVSFYISMGPLHLGGILGITEAMLDELIELGQTKRPFLDPSIA
;
A
#
# COMPACT_ATOMS: atom_id res chain seq x y z
N MET A 1 -10.80 -15.68 -6.21
CA MET A 1 -10.68 -14.45 -7.02
C MET A 1 -9.57 -14.65 -8.03
N ARG A 2 -9.63 -14.04 -9.22
CA ARG A 2 -8.52 -14.04 -10.19
C ARG A 2 -7.95 -12.64 -10.30
N ILE A 3 -6.64 -12.54 -10.48
CA ILE A 3 -5.95 -11.31 -10.85
C ILE A 3 -5.49 -11.44 -12.30
N SER A 4 -5.55 -10.34 -13.04
CA SER A 4 -5.22 -10.28 -14.46
C SER A 4 -4.23 -9.15 -14.72
N LEU A 5 -3.19 -9.44 -15.49
CA LEU A 5 -2.20 -8.46 -15.94
C LEU A 5 -2.66 -7.86 -17.27
N ILE A 6 -2.96 -6.56 -17.24
CA ILE A 6 -3.37 -5.79 -18.42
C ILE A 6 -2.32 -4.74 -18.71
N LEU A 7 -1.89 -4.65 -19.97
CA LEU A 7 -0.94 -3.62 -20.38
C LEU A 7 -1.51 -2.22 -20.15
N GLY A 8 -0.72 -1.32 -19.56
CA GLY A 8 -1.14 0.05 -19.25
C GLY A 8 -1.71 0.81 -20.45
N LYS A 9 -1.21 0.56 -21.67
CA LYS A 9 -1.74 1.17 -22.90
C LYS A 9 -3.17 0.75 -23.27
N LYS A 10 -3.70 -0.32 -22.67
CA LYS A 10 -5.07 -0.82 -22.89
C LYS A 10 -6.07 -0.33 -21.84
N VAL A 11 -5.63 0.48 -20.90
CA VAL A 11 -6.48 1.01 -19.83
C VAL A 11 -6.45 2.53 -19.84
N LYS A 12 -7.52 3.14 -19.35
CA LYS A 12 -7.60 4.60 -19.19
C LYS A 12 -7.59 4.94 -17.70
N LYS A 13 -6.55 5.66 -17.26
CA LYS A 13 -6.54 6.30 -15.94
C LYS A 13 -7.58 7.42 -15.94
N LEU A 14 -8.46 7.44 -14.94
CA LEU A 14 -9.41 8.52 -14.72
C LEU A 14 -8.77 9.55 -13.79
N ASP A 15 -8.93 10.83 -14.08
CA ASP A 15 -8.47 11.89 -13.16
C ASP A 15 -9.56 12.17 -12.12
N ASN A 16 -9.60 11.33 -11.08
CA ASN A 16 -10.64 11.38 -10.06
C ASN A 16 -10.13 11.19 -8.63
N TRP A 17 -8.80 11.14 -8.44
CA TRP A 17 -8.21 11.06 -7.12
C TRP A 17 -8.25 12.40 -6.39
N SER A 18 -9.19 12.54 -5.45
CA SER A 18 -9.28 13.69 -4.56
C SER A 18 -9.43 13.20 -3.12
N SER A 19 -8.32 13.26 -2.36
CA SER A 19 -8.27 12.81 -0.97
C SER A 19 -7.75 13.90 -0.02
N ILE A 20 -8.03 13.73 1.27
CA ILE A 20 -7.55 14.61 2.36
C ILE A 20 -6.14 14.23 2.85
N GLY A 21 -5.69 13.01 2.55
CA GLY A 21 -4.40 12.46 2.95
C GLY A 21 -3.89 11.50 1.89
N LEU A 22 -2.59 11.19 1.92
CA LEU A 22 -1.94 10.34 0.92
C LEU A 22 -2.16 10.84 -0.52
N ARG A 23 -2.32 12.15 -0.73
CA ARG A 23 -2.65 12.73 -2.06
C ARG A 23 -1.63 12.34 -3.13
N ALA A 24 -0.35 12.28 -2.76
CA ALA A 24 0.75 11.91 -3.65
C ALA A 24 0.74 10.43 -4.10
N THR A 25 -0.12 9.56 -3.54
CA THR A 25 -0.23 8.18 -4.02
C THR A 25 -0.92 8.08 -5.38
N GLU A 26 -1.62 9.13 -5.82
CA GLU A 26 -2.25 9.18 -7.14
C GLU A 26 -3.12 7.94 -7.40
N SER A 27 -3.93 7.54 -6.42
CA SER A 27 -4.74 6.30 -6.43
C SER A 27 -6.01 6.43 -7.27
N HIS A 28 -5.83 6.84 -8.52
CA HIS A 28 -6.86 7.03 -9.52
C HIS A 28 -7.56 5.73 -9.91
N ASP A 29 -8.84 5.82 -10.24
CA ASP A 29 -9.55 4.71 -10.85
C ASP A 29 -9.02 4.40 -12.26
N VAL A 30 -9.10 3.12 -12.63
CA VAL A 30 -8.71 2.64 -13.96
C VAL A 30 -9.94 2.09 -14.68
N LYS A 31 -10.27 2.69 -15.83
CA LYS A 31 -11.33 2.22 -16.71
C LYS A 31 -10.79 1.20 -17.72
N ILE A 32 -11.47 0.07 -17.83
CA ILE A 32 -11.16 -1.04 -18.73
C ILE A 32 -12.38 -1.31 -19.60
N GLU A 33 -12.23 -1.33 -20.92
CA GLU A 33 -13.33 -1.60 -21.87
C GLU A 33 -12.96 -2.74 -22.81
N ASN A 34 -13.69 -3.86 -22.70
CA ASN A 34 -13.61 -4.99 -23.63
C ASN A 34 -12.19 -5.49 -23.93
N VAL A 35 -11.37 -5.67 -22.89
CA VAL A 35 -10.01 -6.20 -23.02
C VAL A 35 -10.01 -7.70 -22.80
N PHE A 36 -9.65 -8.46 -23.85
CA PHE A 36 -9.35 -9.88 -23.70
C PHE A 36 -8.00 -10.08 -23.01
N VAL A 37 -7.97 -10.95 -21.99
CA VAL A 37 -6.78 -11.35 -21.24
C VAL A 37 -6.64 -12.86 -21.33
N THR A 38 -5.47 -13.34 -21.71
CA THR A 38 -5.20 -14.79 -21.80
C THR A 38 -4.95 -15.38 -20.42
N ASP A 39 -5.10 -16.70 -20.31
CA ASP A 39 -4.80 -17.42 -19.06
C ASP A 39 -3.34 -17.25 -18.62
N ALA A 40 -2.40 -17.14 -19.57
CA ALA A 40 -0.99 -16.87 -19.26
C ALA A 40 -0.74 -15.52 -18.55
N HIS A 41 -1.69 -14.59 -18.62
CA HIS A 41 -1.64 -13.29 -17.94
C HIS A 41 -2.64 -13.19 -16.79
N SER A 42 -3.16 -14.33 -16.31
CA SER A 42 -4.12 -14.37 -15.22
C SER A 42 -3.75 -15.45 -14.21
N ALA A 43 -3.87 -15.14 -12.92
CA ALA A 43 -3.56 -16.06 -11.85
C ALA A 43 -4.72 -16.13 -10.84
N VAL A 44 -4.80 -17.25 -10.11
CA VAL A 44 -5.66 -17.34 -8.93
C VAL A 44 -5.04 -16.45 -7.84
N PHE A 45 -5.84 -15.56 -7.29
CA PHE A 45 -5.45 -14.74 -6.16
C PHE A 45 -5.95 -15.41 -4.87
N SER A 46 -5.03 -16.06 -4.17
CA SER A 46 -5.28 -16.90 -2.99
C SER A 46 -4.31 -16.57 -1.86
N ALA A 47 -4.74 -16.87 -0.62
CA ALA A 47 -3.87 -16.73 0.56
C ALA A 47 -2.61 -17.61 0.47
N ASN A 48 -2.70 -18.80 -0.14
CA ASN A 48 -1.55 -19.68 -0.31
C ASN A 48 -0.84 -19.41 -1.64
N SER A 49 0.49 -19.45 -1.63
CA SER A 49 1.28 -19.48 -2.87
C SER A 49 1.09 -20.84 -3.53
N PRO A 50 0.98 -20.92 -4.88
CA PRO A 50 1.02 -22.20 -5.57
C PRO A 50 2.34 -22.94 -5.39
N TYR A 51 3.38 -22.23 -4.95
CA TYR A 51 4.74 -22.75 -4.76
C TYR A 51 5.15 -22.83 -3.29
N ALA A 52 4.20 -22.81 -2.35
CA ALA A 52 4.50 -22.77 -0.91
C ALA A 52 5.41 -23.93 -0.46
N ASP A 53 5.23 -25.11 -1.06
CA ASP A 53 5.93 -26.34 -0.73
C ASP A 53 7.17 -26.61 -1.62
N GLU A 54 7.51 -25.71 -2.54
CA GLU A 54 8.67 -25.88 -3.43
C GLU A 54 9.96 -25.45 -2.72
N GLU A 55 10.77 -26.43 -2.30
CA GLU A 55 12.02 -26.20 -1.56
C GLU A 55 13.14 -25.58 -2.41
N ASP A 56 13.10 -25.79 -3.72
CA ASP A 56 14.10 -25.28 -4.67
C ASP A 56 13.92 -23.78 -5.01
N LEU A 57 12.79 -23.17 -4.60
CA LEU A 57 12.53 -21.76 -4.84
C LEU A 57 13.08 -20.87 -3.72
N PRO A 58 13.51 -19.64 -4.06
CA PRO A 58 13.78 -18.61 -3.07
C PRO A 58 12.56 -18.39 -2.15
N GLU A 59 12.80 -18.16 -0.86
CA GLU A 59 11.74 -17.96 0.14
C GLU A 59 10.69 -16.94 -0.28
N ILE A 60 11.12 -15.85 -0.94
CA ILE A 60 10.20 -14.81 -1.43
C ILE A 60 9.19 -15.32 -2.47
N GLY A 61 9.57 -16.32 -3.30
CA GLY A 61 8.68 -16.94 -4.28
C GLY A 61 7.65 -17.89 -3.65
N ARG A 62 7.91 -18.33 -2.42
CA ARG A 62 7.03 -19.23 -1.66
C ARG A 62 5.95 -18.46 -0.88
N VAL A 63 6.11 -17.15 -0.72
CA VAL A 63 5.12 -16.27 -0.06
C VAL A 63 4.04 -15.83 -1.06
N SER A 64 2.77 -15.95 -0.68
CA SER A 64 1.69 -15.44 -1.52
C SER A 64 1.68 -13.91 -1.56
N PHE A 65 1.44 -13.37 -2.75
CA PHE A 65 1.13 -11.95 -2.93
C PHE A 65 -0.07 -11.49 -2.08
N TYR A 66 -1.08 -12.35 -1.85
CA TYR A 66 -2.22 -12.00 -0.99
C TYR A 66 -1.78 -11.70 0.45
N ILE A 67 -0.93 -12.57 1.01
CA ILE A 67 -0.48 -12.44 2.41
C ILE A 67 0.45 -11.24 2.55
N SER A 68 1.29 -10.95 1.56
CA SER A 68 2.23 -9.83 1.62
C SER A 68 1.55 -8.45 1.58
N MET A 69 0.32 -8.36 1.07
CA MET A 69 -0.43 -7.09 1.04
C MET A 69 -0.64 -6.50 2.43
N GLY A 70 -0.92 -7.30 3.47
CA GLY A 70 -1.11 -6.79 4.83
C GLY A 70 0.12 -6.05 5.37
N PRO A 71 1.28 -6.74 5.51
CA PRO A 71 2.53 -6.12 5.92
C PRO A 71 2.95 -4.93 5.06
N LEU A 72 2.72 -4.98 3.73
CA LEU A 72 3.07 -3.90 2.82
C LEU A 72 2.33 -2.59 3.16
N HIS A 73 1.03 -2.65 3.51
CA HIS A 73 0.30 -1.46 3.92
C HIS A 73 0.66 -1.00 5.34
N LEU A 74 0.83 -1.96 6.26
CA LEU A 74 1.17 -1.66 7.65
C LEU A 74 2.53 -0.98 7.78
N GLY A 75 3.52 -1.37 6.98
CA GLY A 75 4.84 -0.73 6.98
C GLY A 75 4.78 0.77 6.70
N GLY A 76 3.95 1.21 5.75
CA GLY A 76 3.77 2.63 5.45
C GLY A 76 3.15 3.41 6.63
N ILE A 77 2.15 2.83 7.30
CA ILE A 77 1.50 3.43 8.47
C ILE A 77 2.48 3.52 9.65
N LEU A 78 3.25 2.46 9.88
CA LEU A 78 4.22 2.42 10.96
C LEU A 78 5.29 3.51 10.79
N GLY A 79 5.88 3.62 9.59
CA GLY A 79 6.88 4.66 9.31
C GLY A 79 6.33 6.09 9.46
N ILE A 80 5.07 6.35 9.06
CA ILE A 80 4.42 7.64 9.31
C ILE A 80 4.29 7.90 10.82
N THR A 81 3.89 6.88 11.58
CA THR A 81 3.67 7.01 13.02
C THR A 81 4.99 7.25 13.76
N GLU A 82 6.06 6.55 13.38
CA GLU A 82 7.41 6.76 13.92
C GLU A 82 7.89 8.19 13.66
N ALA A 83 7.79 8.68 12.42
CA ALA A 83 8.17 10.05 12.08
C ALA A 83 7.36 11.10 12.86
N MET A 84 6.04 10.89 13.02
CA MET A 84 5.20 11.78 13.82
C MET A 84 5.63 11.84 15.28
N LEU A 85 6.06 10.73 15.87
CA LEU A 85 6.54 10.68 17.26
C LEU A 85 7.87 11.42 17.40
N ASP A 86 8.79 11.23 16.46
CA ASP A 86 10.08 11.93 16.45
C ASP A 86 9.89 13.45 16.35
N GLU A 87 9.03 13.91 15.44
CA GLU A 87 8.68 15.32 15.30
C GLU A 87 8.02 15.89 16.56
N LEU A 88 7.13 15.12 17.20
CA LEU A 88 6.48 15.55 18.44
C LEU A 88 7.50 15.71 19.59
N ILE A 89 8.47 14.79 19.70
CA ILE A 89 9.54 14.86 20.68
C ILE A 89 10.39 16.11 20.44
N GLU A 90 10.80 16.37 19.19
CA GLU A 90 11.58 17.55 18.83
C GLU A 90 10.82 18.85 19.14
N LEU A 91 9.55 18.94 18.73
CA LEU A 91 8.71 20.11 18.98
C LEU A 91 8.46 20.30 20.49
N GLY A 92 8.31 19.22 21.25
CA GLY A 92 8.09 19.26 22.69
C GLY A 92 9.25 19.87 23.47
N GLN A 93 10.47 19.84 22.94
CA GLN A 93 11.64 20.47 23.57
C GLN A 93 11.58 22.00 23.52
N THR A 94 10.93 22.57 22.51
CA THR A 94 10.97 24.01 22.23
C THR A 94 9.62 24.71 22.41
N LYS A 95 8.50 24.00 22.19
CA LYS A 95 7.17 24.56 22.37
C LYS A 95 6.82 24.71 23.84
N ARG A 96 6.56 25.94 24.26
CA ARG A 96 5.98 26.25 25.58
C ARG A 96 4.46 26.19 25.49
N PRO A 97 3.76 25.65 26.50
CA PRO A 97 2.31 25.76 26.57
C PRO A 97 1.91 27.25 26.66
N PHE A 98 0.86 27.63 25.92
CA PHE A 98 0.35 29.01 25.90
C PHE A 98 -0.24 29.43 27.25
N LEU A 99 -0.76 28.46 28.02
CA LEU A 99 -1.16 28.63 29.40
C LEU A 99 -0.15 27.88 30.26
N ASP A 100 0.61 28.62 31.06
CA ASP A 100 1.40 28.02 32.12
C ASP A 100 0.46 27.70 33.29
N PRO A 101 0.22 26.41 33.60
CA PRO A 101 -0.66 26.03 34.70
C PRO A 101 -0.12 26.44 36.08
N SER A 102 1.11 26.95 36.18
CA SER A 102 1.64 27.56 37.40
C SER A 102 1.32 29.06 37.57
N ILE A 103 0.70 29.68 36.56
CA ILE A 103 0.27 31.10 36.58
C ILE A 103 -1.25 31.22 36.89
N ALA A 104 -1.93 30.11 37.22
CA ALA A 104 -3.34 30.07 37.64
C ALA A 104 -3.48 29.91 39.16
#